data_AF-A0A845S3G9-F1
#
_entry.id   AF-A0A845S3G9-F1
#
_cell.length_a   1.000
_cell.length_b   1.000
_cell.length_c   1.000
_cell.angle_alpha   90.00
_cell.angle_beta   90.00
_cell.angle_gamma   90.00
#
_symmetry.space_group_name_H-M   'P 1'
#
loop_
_entity.id
_entity.type
_entity.pdbx_description
1 polymer ?
#
loop_
_entity_poly.entity_id
_entity_poly.type
_entity_poly.pdbx_seq_one_letter_code
_entity_poly.pdbx_strand_id
1 'polypeptide(L)'
;TPLPYITHLMSVMMILRDYTTDEDTLVAALLHDTLEDTDYTDEELQEDFGERVAILVKTVTEPKYIGERKLSWLETKKEYAKQLRKGPIEAVMISAADKSHNFRTMIDEYYNDHDRFLQDFGRDINGRLEAYQNISNAINNRLSDGIVHEFNHTFKAFNEFIIDVQESIERFK
;
A
#
# COMPACT_ATOMS: atom_id res chain seq x y z
N THR A 1 11.78 8.44 -17.84
CA THR A 1 10.84 9.48 -17.39
C THR A 1 9.95 8.84 -16.36
N PRO A 2 9.86 9.31 -15.10
CA PRO A 2 8.88 8.73 -14.19
C PRO A 2 7.50 8.92 -14.82
N LEU A 3 6.70 7.86 -14.86
CA LEU A 3 5.33 7.95 -15.35
C LEU A 3 4.56 8.95 -14.45
N PRO A 4 3.64 9.75 -15.01
CA PRO A 4 2.88 10.70 -14.20
C PRO A 4 2.10 9.96 -13.11
N TYR A 5 2.04 10.48 -11.88
CA TYR A 5 1.44 9.79 -10.73
C TYR A 5 -0.03 9.33 -10.95
N ILE A 6 -0.78 9.98 -11.84
CA ILE A 6 -2.11 9.53 -12.29
C ILE A 6 -2.09 8.10 -12.85
N THR A 7 -0.97 7.61 -13.41
CA THR A 7 -0.87 6.23 -13.89
C THR A 7 -0.96 5.23 -12.74
N HIS A 8 -0.43 5.57 -11.56
CA HIS A 8 -0.56 4.72 -10.37
C HIS A 8 -2.03 4.62 -9.95
N LEU A 9 -2.71 5.76 -9.77
CA LEU A 9 -4.13 5.79 -9.38
C LEU A 9 -5.00 4.98 -10.36
N MET A 10 -4.76 5.16 -11.66
CA MET A 10 -5.47 4.40 -12.70
C MET A 10 -5.16 2.91 -12.63
N SER A 11 -3.90 2.51 -12.44
CA SER A 11 -3.52 1.10 -12.32
C SER A 11 -4.17 0.44 -11.11
N VAL A 12 -4.22 1.11 -9.96
CA VAL A 12 -4.88 0.59 -8.75
C VAL A 12 -6.36 0.36 -8.99
N MET A 13 -7.06 1.35 -9.57
CA MET A 13 -8.47 1.20 -9.94
C MET A 13 -8.68 0.07 -10.95
N MET A 14 -7.81 -0.06 -11.95
CA MET A 14 -7.93 -1.11 -12.98
C MET A 14 -7.75 -2.52 -12.40
N ILE A 15 -6.77 -2.71 -11.50
CA ILE A 15 -6.62 -3.97 -10.76
C ILE A 15 -7.91 -4.26 -9.98
N LEU A 16 -8.45 -3.27 -9.28
CA LEU A 16 -9.61 -3.46 -8.41
C LEU A 16 -10.89 -3.76 -9.20
N ARG A 17 -11.06 -3.17 -10.39
CA ARG A 17 -12.22 -3.35 -11.27
C ARG A 17 -12.42 -4.79 -11.75
N ASP A 18 -11.38 -5.61 -11.76
CA ASP A 18 -11.50 -7.04 -12.07
C ASP A 18 -12.17 -7.83 -10.92
N TYR A 19 -12.26 -7.26 -9.72
CA TYR A 19 -12.76 -7.92 -8.51
C TYR A 19 -13.99 -7.25 -7.88
N THR A 20 -14.36 -6.05 -8.32
CA THR A 20 -15.57 -5.35 -7.85
C THR A 20 -16.18 -4.45 -8.91
N THR A 21 -17.50 -4.27 -8.83
CA THR A 21 -18.26 -3.30 -9.63
C THR A 21 -18.84 -2.18 -8.77
N ASP A 22 -18.54 -2.17 -7.46
CA ASP A 22 -19.01 -1.15 -6.54
C ASP A 22 -18.35 0.20 -6.83
N GLU A 23 -19.17 1.17 -7.22
CA GLU A 23 -18.70 2.48 -7.67
C GLU A 23 -17.94 3.23 -6.57
N ASP A 24 -18.46 3.27 -5.34
CA ASP A 24 -17.80 3.95 -4.22
C ASP A 24 -16.42 3.37 -3.93
N THR A 25 -16.26 2.05 -4.03
CA THR A 25 -14.96 1.37 -3.86
C THR A 25 -13.98 1.76 -4.96
N LEU A 26 -14.44 1.84 -6.21
CA LEU A 26 -13.59 2.24 -7.35
C LEU A 26 -13.22 3.73 -7.28
N VAL A 27 -14.15 4.59 -6.86
CA VAL A 27 -13.89 6.02 -6.60
C VAL A 27 -12.89 6.16 -5.47
N ALA A 28 -13.08 5.46 -4.35
CA ALA A 28 -12.14 5.47 -3.24
C ALA A 28 -10.74 4.96 -3.66
N ALA A 29 -10.65 4.01 -4.57
CA ALA A 29 -9.36 3.56 -5.13
C ALA A 29 -8.65 4.65 -5.95
N LEU A 30 -9.38 5.48 -6.70
CA LEU A 30 -8.80 6.63 -7.41
C LEU A 30 -8.35 7.74 -6.44
N LEU A 31 -9.00 7.85 -5.28
CA LEU A 31 -8.76 8.89 -4.29
C LEU A 31 -7.86 8.44 -3.12
N HIS A 32 -7.38 7.19 -3.11
CA HIS A 32 -6.82 6.59 -1.90
C HIS A 32 -5.65 7.35 -1.27
N ASP A 33 -4.85 8.02 -2.09
CA ASP A 33 -3.67 8.79 -1.65
C ASP A 33 -3.94 10.30 -1.51
N THR A 34 -5.16 10.79 -1.78
CA THR A 34 -5.43 12.24 -1.75
C THR A 34 -5.23 12.85 -0.37
N LEU A 35 -5.60 12.12 0.69
CA LEU A 35 -5.42 12.58 2.08
C LEU A 35 -3.95 12.48 2.54
N GLU A 36 -3.10 11.75 1.82
CA GLU A 36 -1.66 11.63 2.14
C GLU A 36 -0.80 12.64 1.38
N ASP A 37 -1.10 12.84 0.10
CA ASP A 37 -0.20 13.50 -0.85
C ASP A 37 -0.66 14.92 -1.25
N THR A 38 -1.80 15.37 -0.74
CA THR A 38 -2.37 16.69 -1.06
C THR A 38 -2.90 17.40 0.18
N ASP A 39 -3.27 18.67 0.02
CA ASP A 39 -3.93 19.46 1.08
C ASP A 39 -5.45 19.18 1.18
N TYR A 40 -5.96 18.20 0.42
CA TYR A 40 -7.37 17.82 0.41
C TYR A 40 -7.78 17.17 1.73
N THR A 41 -8.88 17.64 2.31
CA THR A 41 -9.30 17.29 3.68
C THR A 41 -10.34 16.17 3.71
N ASP A 42 -10.48 15.51 4.87
CA ASP A 42 -11.52 14.50 5.12
C ASP A 42 -12.92 15.12 5.00
N GLU A 43 -13.06 16.38 5.43
CA GLU A 43 -14.30 17.16 5.32
C GLU A 43 -14.67 17.44 3.86
N GLU A 44 -13.72 17.91 3.04
CA GLU A 44 -13.94 18.14 1.60
C GLU A 44 -14.26 16.83 0.88
N LEU A 45 -13.54 15.75 1.17
CA LEU A 45 -13.78 14.43 0.60
C LEU A 45 -15.19 13.93 0.92
N GLN A 46 -15.66 14.13 2.15
CA GLN A 46 -17.01 13.77 2.55
C GLN A 46 -18.08 14.64 1.87
N GLU A 47 -17.83 15.94 1.70
CA GLU A 47 -18.75 16.86 1.02
C GLU A 47 -18.90 16.52 -0.47
N ASP A 48 -17.79 16.24 -1.15
CA ASP A 48 -17.77 16.03 -2.60
C ASP A 48 -18.19 14.61 -3.01
N PHE A 49 -17.82 13.58 -2.23
CA PHE A 49 -17.99 12.17 -2.61
C PHE A 49 -18.83 11.34 -1.63
N GLY A 50 -19.23 11.93 -0.50
CA GLY A 50 -20.08 11.29 0.48
C GLY A 50 -19.33 10.45 1.53
N GLU A 51 -20.05 10.12 2.60
CA GLU A 51 -19.50 9.47 3.79
C GLU A 51 -18.86 8.10 3.50
N ARG A 52 -19.44 7.30 2.60
CA ARG A 52 -18.92 5.96 2.30
C ARG A 52 -17.53 6.02 1.66
N VAL A 53 -17.33 6.87 0.65
CA VAL A 53 -16.03 7.06 -0.01
C VAL A 53 -15.01 7.58 1.00
N ALA A 54 -15.38 8.59 1.80
CA ALA A 54 -14.50 9.15 2.83
C ALA A 54 -14.03 8.08 3.84
N ILE A 55 -14.94 7.23 4.33
CA ILE A 55 -14.59 6.12 5.23
C ILE A 55 -13.57 5.16 4.58
N LEU A 56 -13.76 4.82 3.30
CA LEU A 56 -12.86 3.91 2.58
C LEU A 56 -11.47 4.52 2.42
N VAL A 57 -11.38 5.75 1.90
CA VAL A 57 -10.11 6.47 1.70
C VAL A 57 -9.37 6.65 3.02
N LYS A 58 -10.07 7.11 4.07
CA LYS A 58 -9.51 7.28 5.40
C LYS A 58 -8.97 5.98 5.99
N THR A 59 -9.65 4.85 5.74
CA THR A 59 -9.18 3.53 6.18
C THR A 59 -7.87 3.12 5.49
N VAL A 60 -7.69 3.50 4.23
CA VAL A 60 -6.47 3.20 3.46
C VAL A 60 -5.39 4.28 3.55
N THR A 61 -5.64 5.37 4.28
CA THR A 61 -4.69 6.43 4.62
C THR A 61 -3.82 6.02 5.82
N GLU A 62 -2.50 6.15 5.69
CA GLU A 62 -1.53 5.82 6.71
C GLU A 62 -1.48 6.88 7.83
N PRO A 63 -1.62 6.48 9.11
CA PRO A 63 -1.72 7.42 10.20
C PRO A 63 -0.32 7.97 10.51
N LYS A 64 -0.14 9.29 10.45
CA LYS A 64 1.16 9.92 10.76
C LYS A 64 1.34 10.24 12.26
N TYR A 65 0.26 10.23 13.04
CA TYR A 65 0.24 10.61 14.46
C TYR A 65 -0.67 9.70 15.31
N ILE A 66 -0.34 9.55 16.59
CA ILE A 66 -1.26 9.06 17.64
C ILE A 66 -1.33 10.13 18.72
N GLY A 67 -2.50 10.76 18.86
CA GLY A 67 -2.61 12.02 19.61
C GLY A 67 -1.64 13.05 19.00
N GLU A 68 -0.79 13.66 19.83
CA GLU A 68 0.19 14.65 19.39
C GLU A 68 1.54 14.02 18.97
N ARG A 69 1.73 12.71 19.16
CA ARG A 69 3.01 12.05 18.89
C ARG A 69 3.10 11.60 17.43
N LYS A 70 4.11 12.10 16.72
CA LYS A 70 4.48 11.64 15.37
C LYS A 70 4.98 10.19 15.42
N LEU A 71 4.50 9.36 14.51
CA LEU A 71 4.91 7.96 14.39
C LEU A 71 6.19 7.82 13.57
N SER A 72 7.02 6.85 13.93
CA SER A 72 8.06 6.36 13.02
C SER A 72 7.43 5.62 11.82
N TRP A 73 8.22 5.39 10.77
CA TRP A 73 7.76 4.63 9.59
C TRP A 73 7.23 3.25 9.97
N LEU A 74 7.96 2.51 10.81
CA LEU A 74 7.56 1.16 11.23
C LEU A 74 6.28 1.19 12.10
N GLU A 75 6.14 2.17 12.99
CA GLU A 75 4.89 2.37 13.75
C GLU A 75 3.72 2.71 12.83
N THR A 76 3.93 3.58 11.85
CA THR A 76 2.92 3.96 10.85
C THR A 76 2.39 2.71 10.13
N LYS A 77 3.27 1.85 9.61
CA LYS A 77 2.87 0.59 8.95
C LYS A 77 2.17 -0.38 9.91
N LYS A 78 2.60 -0.45 11.18
CA LYS A 78 1.97 -1.30 12.20
C LYS A 78 0.56 -0.84 12.54
N GLU A 79 0.34 0.47 12.68
CA GLU A 79 -0.98 1.05 12.89
C GLU A 79 -1.86 0.91 11.64
N TYR A 80 -1.31 1.13 10.46
CA TYR A 80 -2.01 0.89 9.20
C TYR A 80 -2.53 -0.56 9.09
N ALA A 81 -1.70 -1.55 9.40
CA ALA A 81 -2.14 -2.95 9.45
C ALA A 81 -3.26 -3.19 10.49
N LYS A 82 -3.29 -2.45 11.62
CA LYS A 82 -4.40 -2.51 12.59
C LYS A 82 -5.68 -1.89 12.03
N GLN A 83 -5.57 -0.79 11.27
CA GLN A 83 -6.71 -0.17 10.59
C GLN A 83 -7.33 -1.15 9.60
N LEU A 84 -6.54 -1.76 8.72
CA LEU A 84 -7.03 -2.76 7.76
C LEU A 84 -7.71 -3.95 8.44
N ARG A 85 -7.18 -4.43 9.58
CA ARG A 85 -7.83 -5.52 10.34
C ARG A 85 -9.24 -5.17 10.81
N LYS A 86 -9.55 -3.88 11.03
CA LYS A 86 -10.84 -3.40 11.56
C LYS A 86 -11.72 -2.71 10.51
N GLY A 87 -11.15 -2.28 9.40
CA GLY A 87 -11.83 -1.48 8.38
C GLY A 87 -12.82 -2.28 7.51
N PRO A 88 -13.57 -1.61 6.63
CA PRO A 88 -14.45 -2.27 5.65
C PRO A 88 -13.70 -3.21 4.71
N ILE A 89 -14.38 -4.22 4.15
CA ILE A 89 -13.72 -5.21 3.30
C ILE A 89 -13.20 -4.58 2.01
N GLU A 90 -13.95 -3.61 1.50
CA GLU A 90 -13.66 -2.82 0.31
C GLU A 90 -12.35 -2.02 0.47
N ALA A 91 -12.11 -1.43 1.64
CA ALA A 91 -10.86 -0.75 1.94
C ALA A 91 -9.67 -1.72 1.96
N VAL A 92 -9.87 -2.95 2.45
CA VAL A 92 -8.82 -3.98 2.40
C VAL A 92 -8.53 -4.39 0.96
N MET A 93 -9.54 -4.46 0.09
CA MET A 93 -9.35 -4.70 -1.34
C MET A 93 -8.58 -3.57 -2.02
N ILE A 94 -8.90 -2.31 -1.71
CA ILE A 94 -8.14 -1.14 -2.20
C ILE A 94 -6.67 -1.24 -1.78
N SER A 95 -6.41 -1.52 -0.51
CA SER A 95 -5.04 -1.69 0.00
C SER A 95 -4.31 -2.85 -0.69
N ALA A 96 -5.00 -3.97 -0.96
CA ALA A 96 -4.42 -5.08 -1.70
C ALA A 96 -4.04 -4.68 -3.14
N ALA A 97 -4.90 -3.94 -3.84
CA ALA A 97 -4.64 -3.43 -5.19
C ALA A 97 -3.43 -2.47 -5.21
N ASP A 98 -3.43 -1.48 -4.31
CA ASP A 98 -2.35 -0.52 -4.14
C ASP A 98 -1.00 -1.22 -3.88
N LYS A 99 -0.94 -2.08 -2.86
CA LYS A 99 0.31 -2.78 -2.53
C LYS A 99 0.77 -3.69 -3.66
N SER A 100 -0.14 -4.34 -4.39
CA SER A 100 0.22 -5.15 -5.57
C SER A 100 0.90 -4.32 -6.65
N HIS A 101 0.37 -3.14 -6.96
CA HIS A 101 0.97 -2.22 -7.92
C HIS A 101 2.33 -1.69 -7.43
N ASN A 102 2.41 -1.31 -6.15
CA ASN A 102 3.62 -0.79 -5.53
C ASN A 102 4.74 -1.82 -5.53
N PHE A 103 4.45 -3.08 -5.21
CA PHE A 103 5.43 -4.17 -5.28
C PHE A 103 5.94 -4.39 -6.70
N ARG A 104 5.05 -4.43 -7.70
CA ARG A 104 5.45 -4.56 -9.11
C ARG A 104 6.38 -3.43 -9.54
N THR A 105 5.99 -2.19 -9.23
CA THR A 105 6.76 -1.00 -9.58
C THR A 105 8.14 -1.01 -8.90
N MET A 106 8.21 -1.37 -7.62
CA MET A 106 9.49 -1.51 -6.91
C MET A 106 10.38 -2.59 -7.54
N ILE A 107 9.82 -3.74 -7.89
CA ILE A 107 10.63 -4.78 -8.54
C ILE A 107 11.14 -4.25 -9.89
N ASP A 108 10.26 -3.75 -10.75
CA ASP A 108 10.63 -3.28 -12.09
C ASP A 108 11.68 -2.16 -12.06
N GLU A 109 11.58 -1.23 -11.10
CA GLU A 109 12.52 -0.11 -10.98
C GLU A 109 13.88 -0.48 -10.39
N TYR A 110 13.93 -1.45 -9.48
CA TYR A 110 15.10 -1.71 -8.65
C TYR A 110 15.72 -3.10 -8.84
N TYR A 111 15.13 -3.98 -9.66
CA TYR A 111 15.60 -5.37 -9.86
C TYR A 111 17.09 -5.47 -10.21
N ASN A 112 17.63 -4.53 -10.99
CA ASN A 112 19.05 -4.50 -11.38
C ASN A 112 19.87 -3.45 -10.63
N ASP A 113 19.31 -2.79 -9.61
CA ASP A 113 19.93 -1.66 -8.92
C ASP A 113 19.59 -1.64 -7.43
N HIS A 114 20.13 -2.63 -6.70
CA HIS A 114 19.93 -2.75 -5.26
C HIS A 114 20.55 -1.58 -4.47
N ASP A 115 21.64 -0.99 -4.98
CA ASP A 115 22.28 0.14 -4.31
C ASP A 115 21.36 1.37 -4.31
N ARG A 116 20.66 1.64 -5.43
CA ARG A 116 19.66 2.69 -5.48
C ARG A 116 18.47 2.37 -4.57
N PHE A 117 18.01 1.12 -4.52
CA PHE A 117 16.97 0.72 -3.56
C PHE A 117 17.36 1.04 -2.11
N LEU A 118 18.60 0.73 -1.73
CA LEU A 118 19.11 1.02 -0.38
C LEU A 118 19.29 2.51 -0.10
N GLN A 119 19.54 3.33 -1.12
CA GLN A 119 19.57 4.79 -0.99
C GLN A 119 18.18 5.36 -0.75
N ASP A 120 17.20 4.91 -1.54
CA ASP A 120 15.84 5.45 -1.52
C ASP A 120 15.03 4.95 -0.31
N PHE A 121 15.21 3.68 0.08
CA PHE A 121 14.44 3.05 1.15
C PHE A 121 15.27 2.77 2.42
N GLY A 122 16.58 2.91 2.39
CA GLY A 122 17.44 2.66 3.55
C GLY A 122 17.73 1.18 3.81
N ARG A 123 18.65 0.94 4.76
CA ARG A 123 19.28 -0.38 5.00
C ARG A 123 18.58 -1.28 6.02
N ASP A 124 17.50 -0.83 6.65
CA ASP A 124 16.71 -1.66 7.57
C ASP A 124 15.77 -2.61 6.80
N ILE A 125 16.37 -3.65 6.22
CA ILE A 125 15.64 -4.64 5.42
C ILE A 125 14.70 -5.49 6.28
N ASN A 126 15.15 -5.89 7.47
CA ASN A 126 14.35 -6.71 8.38
C ASN A 126 13.11 -5.96 8.88
N GLY A 127 13.25 -4.68 9.27
CA GLY A 127 12.11 -3.87 9.68
C GLY A 127 11.10 -3.67 8.55
N ARG A 128 11.58 -3.55 7.30
CA ARG A 128 10.71 -3.47 6.12
C ARG A 128 9.95 -4.77 5.85
N LEU A 129 10.64 -5.90 5.90
CA LEU A 129 10.02 -7.20 5.73
C LEU A 129 8.95 -7.45 6.81
N GLU A 130 9.26 -7.12 8.08
CA GLU A 130 8.29 -7.20 9.18
C GLU A 130 7.07 -6.32 8.92
N ALA A 131 7.27 -5.08 8.46
CA ALA A 131 6.18 -4.15 8.17
C ALA A 131 5.23 -4.67 7.09
N TYR A 132 5.78 -5.11 5.95
CA TYR A 132 4.96 -5.62 4.85
C TYR A 132 4.33 -6.98 5.18
N GLN A 133 4.99 -7.84 5.96
CA GLN A 133 4.38 -9.08 6.44
C GLN A 133 3.17 -8.80 7.35
N ASN A 134 3.24 -7.77 8.21
CA ASN A 134 2.11 -7.38 9.05
C ASN A 134 0.90 -6.88 8.24
N ILE A 135 1.14 -6.14 7.17
CA ILE A 135 0.09 -5.69 6.22
C ILE A 135 -0.47 -6.89 5.45
N SER A 136 0.41 -7.76 4.93
CA SER A 136 0.02 -8.99 4.23
C SER A 136 -0.86 -9.89 5.10
N ASN A 137 -0.51 -10.07 6.38
CA ASN A 137 -1.32 -10.80 7.35
C ASN A 137 -2.68 -10.12 7.58
N ALA A 138 -2.74 -8.79 7.64
CA ALA A 138 -3.99 -8.06 7.80
C ALA A 138 -4.93 -8.29 6.60
N ILE A 139 -4.39 -8.25 5.39
CA ILE A 139 -5.13 -8.48 4.14
C ILE A 139 -5.61 -9.93 4.06
N ASN A 140 -4.73 -10.92 4.23
CA ASN A 140 -5.05 -12.35 4.13
C ASN A 140 -6.05 -12.84 5.18
N ASN A 141 -6.08 -12.22 6.36
CA ASN A 141 -7.07 -12.58 7.39
C ASN A 141 -8.48 -12.04 7.10
N ARG A 142 -8.60 -11.08 6.16
CA ARG A 142 -9.87 -10.42 5.84
C ARG A 142 -10.43 -10.90 4.51
N LEU A 143 -9.57 -11.18 3.52
CA LEU A 143 -9.94 -11.61 2.18
C LEU A 143 -9.72 -13.12 2.00
N SER A 144 -10.71 -13.85 1.48
CA SER A 144 -10.60 -15.30 1.25
C SER A 144 -10.37 -15.68 -0.21
N ASP A 145 -10.84 -14.88 -1.17
CA ASP A 145 -10.83 -15.19 -2.61
C ASP A 145 -10.66 -13.92 -3.46
N GLY A 146 -10.39 -14.09 -4.75
CA GLY A 146 -10.27 -12.98 -5.70
C GLY A 146 -8.93 -12.25 -5.60
N ILE A 147 -8.98 -10.94 -5.31
CA ILE A 147 -7.81 -10.05 -5.33
C ILE A 147 -6.67 -10.49 -4.40
N VAL A 148 -6.98 -11.25 -3.34
CA VAL A 148 -5.96 -11.77 -2.41
C VAL A 148 -4.96 -12.70 -3.10
N HIS A 149 -5.36 -13.41 -4.16
CA HIS A 149 -4.43 -14.26 -4.92
C HIS A 149 -3.42 -13.43 -5.72
N GLU A 150 -3.89 -12.37 -6.38
CA GLU A 150 -3.06 -11.40 -7.09
C GLU A 150 -2.09 -10.70 -6.14
N PHE A 151 -2.61 -10.26 -4.98
CA PHE A 151 -1.80 -9.69 -3.92
C PHE A 151 -0.74 -10.67 -3.41
N ASN A 152 -1.10 -11.91 -3.12
CA ASN A 152 -0.15 -12.91 -2.62
C ASN A 152 0.91 -13.28 -3.66
N HIS A 153 0.55 -13.29 -4.94
CA HIS A 153 1.49 -13.52 -6.03
C HIS A 153 2.54 -12.41 -6.08
N THR A 154 2.10 -11.14 -6.08
CA THR A 154 3.01 -9.98 -6.11
C THR A 154 3.81 -9.84 -4.82
N PHE A 155 3.20 -10.08 -3.66
CA PHE A 155 3.89 -10.07 -2.37
C PHE A 155 4.98 -11.15 -2.28
N LYS A 156 4.75 -12.34 -2.85
CA LYS A 156 5.77 -13.37 -2.94
C LYS A 156 6.98 -12.91 -3.76
N ALA A 157 6.74 -12.37 -4.96
CA ALA A 157 7.81 -11.84 -5.81
C ALA A 157 8.57 -10.69 -5.13
N PHE A 158 7.87 -9.83 -4.40
CA PHE A 158 8.49 -8.78 -3.61
C PHE A 158 9.38 -9.32 -2.50
N ASN A 159 8.95 -10.36 -1.78
CA ASN A 159 9.79 -10.99 -0.75
C ASN A 159 11.06 -11.61 -1.36
N GLU A 160 10.94 -12.27 -2.51
CA GLU A 160 12.11 -12.81 -3.23
C GLU A 160 13.09 -11.69 -3.62
N PHE A 161 12.59 -10.56 -4.14
CA PHE A 161 13.40 -9.37 -4.43
C PHE A 161 14.09 -8.81 -3.18
N ILE A 162 13.36 -8.66 -2.06
CA ILE A 162 13.93 -8.14 -0.81
C ILE A 162 15.03 -9.07 -0.26
N ILE A 163 14.89 -10.38 -0.41
CA ILE A 163 15.93 -11.35 -0.04
C ILE A 163 17.19 -11.14 -0.88
N ASP A 164 17.07 -10.95 -2.20
CA ASP A 164 18.23 -10.71 -3.08
C ASP A 164 18.93 -9.37 -2.76
N VAL A 165 18.16 -8.33 -2.43
CA VAL A 165 18.70 -7.08 -1.89
C VAL A 165 19.49 -7.34 -0.61
N GLN A 166 18.96 -8.13 0.33
CA GLN A 166 19.66 -8.48 1.56
C GLN A 166 20.98 -9.22 1.29
N GLU A 167 20.96 -10.21 0.40
CA GLU A 167 22.16 -10.97 0.00
C GLU A 167 23.21 -10.06 -0.66
N SER A 168 22.81 -9.04 -1.43
CA SER A 168 23.77 -8.06 -1.95
C SER A 168 24.47 -7.26 -0.85
N ILE A 169 23.78 -6.90 0.24
CA ILE A 169 24.41 -6.20 1.36
C ILE A 169 25.48 -7.08 2.02
N GLU A 170 25.19 -8.38 2.17
CA GLU A 170 26.06 -9.34 2.83
C GLU A 170 27.30 -9.68 1.98
N ARG A 171 27.17 -9.68 0.65
CA ARG A 171 28.29 -9.91 -0.29
C ARG A 171 29.39 -8.84 -0.24
N PHE A 172 29.09 -7.64 0.25
CA PHE A 172 30.02 -6.51 0.35
C PHE A 172 30.43 -6.16 1.80
N LYS A 173 30.15 -7.04 2.76
CA LYS A 173 30.69 -6.99 4.13
C LYS A 173 31.99 -7.80 4.24
#